data_AF-A0AAW0TE41-F1
#
_entry.id   AF-A0AAW0TE41-F1
#
_cell.length_a   1.000
_cell.length_b   1.000
_cell.length_c   1.000
_cell.angle_alpha   90.00
_cell.angle_beta   90.00
_cell.angle_gamma   90.00
#
_symmetry.space_group_name_H-M   'P 1'
#
loop_
_entity.id
_entity.type
_entity.pdbx_description
1 polymer ?
#
loop_
_entity_poly.entity_id
_entity_poly.type
_entity_poly.pdbx_seq_one_letter_code
_entity_poly.pdbx_strand_id
1 'polypeptide(L)'
;MKSTIPGKNGRWVDNSSPASPGGLICKDFLPQTDPDHSTCCTTAYQSFSETVQQANEWLRRYEKVEVVNCETLPFASTGSQAFLPDSWPTTSHLKGLRVWIRVPEESGHEGRFLLSYRDYAPYLDRKNRFSRDYDDVTVLMERLNGYLASRTSLARIVSVQTVDTPMSGMVEMDVDTDKSRLTFNQHGYTKYCRILRVFFLTHYHRNSAETPLMRSKIGLRDFLPKTKGDGSTRRGETLSDVMYRAVDWCHTTPGVTLLNLQALPLKSGRPSVATTWTLESPGHLPNKFTTFVRVIFTDQNDGKADGEVGDLVTSMSPGSGSTEETNKPEQEDIKSSRVTLTPVIIDSPSDEGSKIEDKDSGSSLKDVSSLPGVINVAEAGETKSRMMSGLRFKTFVPKLASSPIGVCGRGQWESVEQTVNRLNSWVYISQGTLLTIHTQLVYTRGRRDEVEAEAVRWARHLAGAGQVGVFHLVMDGGRCTTAFPSAVSDASSSCVIL
;
A
#
# COMPACT_ATOMS: atom_id res chain seq x y z
N MET A 1 -12.21 5.88 -34.53
CA MET A 1 -11.79 4.80 -33.61
C MET A 1 -13.02 4.29 -32.87
N LYS A 2 -13.48 3.07 -33.17
CA LYS A 2 -14.57 2.42 -32.43
C LYS A 2 -14.00 1.91 -31.11
N SER A 3 -14.22 2.61 -29.99
CA SER A 3 -13.94 2.03 -28.68
C SER A 3 -14.98 0.94 -28.43
N THR A 4 -14.51 -0.29 -28.31
CA THR A 4 -15.29 -1.43 -27.85
C THR A 4 -15.84 -1.12 -26.46
N ILE A 5 -17.12 -0.73 -26.41
CA ILE A 5 -17.90 -0.73 -25.18
C ILE A 5 -17.95 -2.20 -24.72
N PRO A 6 -17.69 -2.52 -23.44
CA PRO A 6 -17.85 -3.88 -22.95
C PRO A 6 -19.25 -4.37 -23.27
N GLY A 7 -19.36 -5.52 -23.93
CA GLY A 7 -20.64 -6.08 -24.34
C GLY A 7 -21.57 -6.17 -23.14
N LYS A 8 -22.84 -5.80 -23.33
CA LYS A 8 -23.92 -5.81 -22.32
C LYS A 8 -24.15 -7.18 -21.65
N ASN A 9 -23.49 -8.22 -22.14
CA ASN A 9 -23.38 -9.50 -21.45
C ASN A 9 -21.97 -9.53 -20.89
N GLY A 10 -21.81 -9.44 -19.56
CA GLY A 10 -20.53 -9.46 -18.84
C GLY A 10 -19.73 -10.75 -19.02
N ARG A 11 -19.46 -11.12 -20.27
CA ARG A 11 -18.62 -12.22 -20.69
C ARG A 11 -17.20 -11.74 -20.48
N TRP A 12 -16.65 -12.15 -19.35
CA TRP A 12 -15.24 -12.05 -19.00
C TRP A 12 -14.41 -12.49 -20.20
N VAL A 13 -13.74 -11.55 -20.86
CA VAL A 13 -12.80 -11.90 -21.92
C VAL A 13 -11.52 -12.33 -21.21
N ASP A 14 -11.32 -13.64 -21.10
CA ASP A 14 -10.04 -14.21 -20.67
C ASP A 14 -9.00 -14.01 -21.78
N ASN A 15 -8.45 -12.79 -21.87
CA ASN A 15 -7.39 -12.46 -22.82
C ASN A 15 -6.00 -12.85 -22.32
N SER A 16 -5.86 -13.30 -21.07
CA SER A 16 -4.58 -13.79 -20.57
C SER A 16 -4.35 -15.21 -21.08
N SER A 17 -3.62 -15.35 -22.19
CA SER A 17 -2.94 -16.61 -22.50
C SER A 17 -2.15 -17.01 -21.24
N PRO A 18 -2.22 -18.28 -20.78
CA PRO A 18 -1.53 -18.68 -19.57
C PRO A 18 -0.06 -18.29 -19.71
N ALA A 19 0.44 -17.51 -18.75
CA ALA A 19 1.85 -17.22 -18.64
C ALA A 19 2.63 -18.54 -18.63
N SER A 20 3.91 -18.51 -19.01
CA SER A 20 4.81 -19.66 -18.86
C SER A 20 4.61 -20.31 -17.48
N PRO A 21 4.69 -21.64 -17.36
CA PRO A 21 4.56 -22.33 -16.08
C PRO A 21 5.38 -21.63 -14.98
N GLY A 22 4.78 -21.43 -13.81
CA GLY A 22 5.39 -20.67 -12.71
C GLY A 22 5.25 -19.13 -12.77
N GLY A 23 4.72 -18.56 -13.86
CA GLY A 23 4.44 -17.13 -13.97
C GLY A 23 3.32 -16.65 -13.03
N LEU A 24 3.40 -15.40 -12.59
CA LEU A 24 2.34 -14.71 -11.86
C LEU A 24 1.29 -14.18 -12.82
N ILE A 25 0.03 -14.36 -12.45
CA ILE A 25 -1.13 -13.79 -13.15
C ILE A 25 -1.92 -13.00 -12.11
N CYS A 26 -2.39 -11.80 -12.46
CA CYS A 26 -3.36 -11.07 -11.65
C CYS A 26 -4.75 -11.15 -12.29
N LYS A 27 -5.78 -11.39 -11.49
CA LYS A 27 -7.19 -11.28 -11.88
C LYS A 27 -7.86 -10.24 -11.01
N ASP A 28 -8.53 -9.29 -11.65
CA ASP A 28 -9.24 -8.23 -10.95
C ASP A 28 -10.76 -8.47 -11.01
N PHE A 29 -11.39 -8.25 -9.87
CA PHE A 29 -12.82 -8.38 -9.65
C PHE A 29 -13.36 -7.02 -9.25
N LEU A 30 -14.32 -6.52 -10.02
CA LEU A 30 -14.97 -5.24 -9.79
C LEU A 30 -16.40 -5.49 -9.30
N PRO A 31 -16.90 -4.65 -8.38
CA PRO A 31 -18.31 -4.71 -8.00
C PRO A 31 -19.18 -4.41 -9.22
N GLN A 32 -20.22 -5.19 -9.44
CA GLN A 32 -21.17 -4.94 -10.52
C GLN A 32 -22.19 -3.88 -10.09
N THR A 33 -22.81 -3.21 -11.07
CA THR A 33 -23.91 -2.29 -10.79
C THR A 33 -25.10 -3.06 -10.22
N ASP A 34 -25.70 -2.55 -9.16
CA ASP A 34 -26.90 -3.11 -8.55
C ASP A 34 -28.13 -2.31 -9.06
N PRO A 35 -28.91 -2.85 -10.01
CA PRO A 35 -30.04 -2.13 -10.59
C PRO A 35 -31.18 -1.95 -9.58
N ASP A 36 -31.35 -2.87 -8.63
CA ASP A 36 -32.46 -2.87 -7.68
C ASP A 36 -32.28 -1.81 -6.58
N HIS A 37 -31.02 -1.41 -6.33
CA HIS A 37 -30.67 -0.32 -5.42
C HIS A 37 -30.24 0.97 -6.14
N SER A 38 -30.18 0.94 -7.47
CA SER A 38 -29.90 2.14 -8.26
C SER A 38 -31.13 3.04 -8.37
N THR A 39 -30.90 4.35 -8.35
CA THR A 39 -31.94 5.36 -8.61
C THR A 39 -31.64 6.09 -9.91
N CYS A 40 -32.55 6.95 -10.38
CA CYS A 40 -32.30 7.81 -11.54
C CYS A 40 -31.10 8.77 -11.35
N CYS A 41 -30.66 8.99 -10.11
CA CYS A 41 -29.57 9.92 -9.78
C CYS A 41 -28.33 9.23 -9.23
N THR A 42 -28.41 7.95 -8.86
CA THR A 42 -27.31 7.24 -8.21
C THR A 42 -27.20 5.79 -8.70
N THR A 43 -26.04 5.42 -9.22
CA THR A 43 -25.69 4.01 -9.45
C THR A 43 -25.25 3.37 -8.14
N ALA A 44 -26.02 2.38 -7.69
CA ALA A 44 -25.60 1.47 -6.63
C ALA A 44 -24.68 0.39 -7.22
N TYR A 45 -23.83 -0.15 -6.37
CA TYR A 45 -22.89 -1.22 -6.72
C TYR A 45 -22.98 -2.28 -5.65
N GLN A 46 -22.73 -3.52 -6.05
CA GLN A 46 -22.54 -4.65 -5.16
C GLN A 46 -21.50 -4.33 -4.08
N SER A 47 -21.71 -4.91 -2.92
CA SER A 47 -20.80 -4.90 -1.77
C SER A 47 -19.46 -5.57 -2.07
N PHE A 48 -18.49 -5.33 -1.19
CA PHE A 48 -17.16 -5.91 -1.34
C PHE A 48 -17.19 -7.42 -1.06
N SER A 49 -18.05 -7.87 -0.13
CA SER A 49 -18.35 -9.29 0.10
C SER A 49 -18.83 -10.00 -1.17
N GLU A 50 -19.76 -9.41 -1.92
CA GLU A 50 -20.21 -9.93 -3.22
C GLU A 50 -19.08 -9.95 -4.27
N THR A 51 -18.16 -8.98 -4.22
CA THR A 51 -16.97 -8.97 -5.09
C THR A 51 -16.04 -10.15 -4.75
N VAL A 52 -15.86 -10.46 -3.46
CA VAL A 52 -15.10 -11.65 -3.01
C VAL A 52 -15.83 -12.95 -3.39
N GLN A 53 -17.16 -12.97 -3.36
CA GLN A 53 -17.95 -14.11 -3.84
C GLN A 53 -17.74 -14.37 -5.34
N GLN A 54 -17.73 -13.33 -6.17
CA GLN A 54 -17.40 -13.44 -7.59
C GLN A 54 -16.01 -14.05 -7.80
N ALA A 55 -15.02 -13.63 -7.00
CA ALA A 55 -13.69 -14.22 -7.05
C ALA A 55 -13.70 -15.70 -6.69
N ASN A 56 -14.45 -16.11 -5.67
CA ASN A 56 -14.61 -17.52 -5.31
C ASN A 56 -15.29 -18.34 -6.41
N GLU A 57 -16.32 -17.80 -7.05
CA GLU A 57 -16.99 -18.48 -8.18
C GLU A 57 -16.04 -18.67 -9.36
N TRP A 58 -15.17 -17.69 -9.62
CA TRP A 58 -14.12 -17.81 -10.61
C TRP A 58 -13.08 -18.86 -10.19
N LEU A 59 -12.53 -18.78 -8.97
CA LEU A 59 -11.52 -19.71 -8.45
C LEU A 59 -11.98 -21.17 -8.47
N ARG A 60 -13.27 -21.45 -8.22
CA ARG A 60 -13.85 -22.81 -8.34
C ARG A 60 -13.72 -23.43 -9.73
N ARG A 61 -13.61 -22.61 -10.78
CA ARG A 61 -13.46 -23.08 -12.17
C ARG A 61 -12.00 -23.39 -12.54
N TYR A 62 -11.03 -22.94 -11.74
CA TYR A 62 -9.61 -23.13 -11.99
C TYR A 62 -8.99 -23.92 -10.84
N GLU A 63 -9.20 -25.24 -10.82
CA GLU A 63 -8.71 -26.10 -9.73
C GLU A 63 -7.17 -26.18 -9.66
N LYS A 64 -6.46 -25.74 -10.71
CA LYS A 64 -4.99 -25.78 -10.82
C LYS A 64 -4.31 -24.44 -10.57
N VAL A 65 -4.93 -23.53 -9.79
CA VAL A 65 -4.30 -22.25 -9.46
C VAL A 65 -4.02 -22.16 -7.97
N GLU A 66 -2.90 -21.54 -7.63
CA GLU A 66 -2.61 -21.16 -6.26
C GLU A 66 -2.75 -19.65 -6.13
N VAL A 67 -3.55 -19.21 -5.16
CA VAL A 67 -3.61 -17.81 -4.75
C VAL A 67 -2.34 -17.46 -3.98
N VAL A 68 -1.54 -16.56 -4.53
CA VAL A 68 -0.29 -16.08 -3.94
C VAL A 68 -0.55 -14.86 -3.04
N ASN A 69 -1.40 -13.93 -3.50
CA ASN A 69 -1.72 -12.73 -2.76
C ASN A 69 -3.11 -12.19 -3.12
N CYS A 70 -3.68 -11.34 -2.27
CA CYS A 70 -4.94 -10.63 -2.50
C CYS A 70 -4.79 -9.17 -2.09
N GLU A 71 -5.34 -8.26 -2.90
CA GLU A 71 -5.31 -6.82 -2.63
C GLU A 71 -6.66 -6.15 -2.85
N THR A 72 -7.04 -5.25 -1.94
CA THR A 72 -8.12 -4.29 -2.16
C THR A 72 -7.54 -3.07 -2.87
N LEU A 73 -8.02 -2.77 -4.08
CA LEU A 73 -7.57 -1.63 -4.86
C LEU A 73 -8.77 -0.75 -5.27
N PRO A 74 -8.60 0.58 -5.32
CA PRO A 74 -9.59 1.44 -5.93
C PRO A 74 -9.45 1.38 -7.45
N PHE A 75 -10.59 1.35 -8.13
CA PHE A 75 -10.72 1.29 -9.57
C PHE A 75 -11.58 2.44 -10.06
N ALA A 76 -11.36 2.87 -11.31
CA ALA A 76 -12.26 3.81 -11.94
C ALA A 76 -13.62 3.12 -12.14
N SER A 77 -14.71 3.90 -12.18
CA SER A 77 -16.03 3.37 -12.51
C SER A 77 -16.09 2.73 -13.90
N THR A 78 -15.16 3.08 -14.78
CA THR A 78 -14.96 2.46 -16.11
C THR A 78 -14.24 1.10 -16.05
N GLY A 79 -13.76 0.67 -14.87
CA GLY A 79 -12.92 -0.51 -14.69
C GLY A 79 -11.46 -0.34 -15.06
N SER A 80 -11.04 0.85 -15.53
CA SER A 80 -9.63 1.16 -15.80
C SER A 80 -8.82 1.27 -14.49
N GLN A 81 -7.60 0.75 -14.52
CA GLN A 81 -6.73 0.61 -13.35
C GLN A 81 -5.33 1.22 -13.54
N ALA A 82 -4.82 1.20 -14.76
CA ALA A 82 -3.51 1.77 -15.09
C ALA A 82 -3.47 3.29 -14.86
N PHE A 83 -4.64 3.92 -15.01
CA PHE A 83 -4.81 5.35 -14.80
C PHE A 83 -6.18 5.61 -14.18
N LEU A 84 -6.18 6.16 -12.96
CA LEU A 84 -7.38 6.69 -12.32
C LEU A 84 -7.43 8.20 -12.58
N PRO A 85 -8.32 8.66 -13.46
CA PRO A 85 -8.45 10.08 -13.71
C PRO A 85 -9.10 10.77 -12.51
N ASP A 86 -8.48 11.86 -12.02
CA ASP A 86 -9.17 12.74 -11.10
C ASP A 86 -10.21 13.54 -11.88
N SER A 87 -11.50 13.31 -11.58
CA SER A 87 -12.61 14.11 -12.07
C SER A 87 -12.95 15.18 -11.04
N TRP A 88 -12.84 16.44 -11.42
CA TRP A 88 -13.30 17.56 -10.59
C TRP A 88 -14.81 17.79 -10.76
N PRO A 89 -15.59 18.10 -9.70
CA PRO A 89 -15.22 18.32 -8.29
C PRO A 89 -15.35 17.08 -7.38
N THR A 90 -15.81 15.95 -7.93
CA THR A 90 -16.02 14.70 -7.20
C THR A 90 -15.34 13.57 -7.94
N THR A 91 -14.44 12.87 -7.26
CA THR A 91 -13.91 11.60 -7.75
C THR A 91 -14.69 10.48 -7.09
N SER A 92 -15.07 9.45 -7.85
CA SER A 92 -15.57 8.21 -7.26
C SER A 92 -14.75 7.02 -7.74
N HIS A 93 -14.39 6.15 -6.81
CA HIS A 93 -13.69 4.90 -7.08
C HIS A 93 -14.53 3.72 -6.62
N LEU A 94 -14.30 2.57 -7.26
CA LEU A 94 -14.83 1.28 -6.83
C LEU A 94 -13.73 0.52 -6.11
N LYS A 95 -13.96 0.06 -4.89
CA LYS A 95 -13.12 -0.95 -4.23
C LYS A 95 -13.35 -2.26 -4.97
N GLY A 96 -12.33 -2.73 -5.66
CA GLY A 96 -12.33 -4.08 -6.21
C GLY A 96 -11.27 -4.93 -5.52
N LEU A 97 -11.23 -6.19 -5.92
CA LEU A 97 -10.32 -7.19 -5.42
C LEU A 97 -9.37 -7.61 -6.54
N ARG A 98 -8.07 -7.49 -6.31
CA ARG A 98 -7.02 -8.12 -7.13
C ARG A 98 -6.61 -9.42 -6.48
N VAL A 99 -6.66 -10.52 -7.23
CA VAL A 99 -6.14 -11.81 -6.82
C VAL A 99 -4.92 -12.13 -7.65
N TRP A 100 -3.78 -12.29 -6.99
CA TRP A 100 -2.55 -12.78 -7.59
C TRP A 100 -2.52 -14.28 -7.50
N ILE A 101 -2.37 -14.96 -8.63
CA ILE A 101 -2.29 -16.41 -8.71
C ILE A 101 -1.03 -16.86 -9.43
N ARG A 102 -0.65 -18.11 -9.18
CA ARG A 102 0.34 -18.86 -9.97
C ARG A 102 -0.26 -20.19 -10.43
N VAL A 103 0.19 -20.68 -11.57
CA VAL A 103 -0.11 -22.04 -12.03
C VAL A 103 1.11 -22.92 -11.68
N PRO A 104 1.01 -23.80 -10.68
CA PRO A 104 2.12 -24.70 -10.33
C PRO A 104 2.42 -25.66 -11.49
N GLU A 105 3.70 -26.01 -11.65
CA GLU A 105 4.16 -26.96 -12.69
C GLU A 105 3.63 -28.38 -12.42
N GLU A 106 3.62 -28.79 -11.16
CA GLU A 106 3.13 -30.09 -10.73
C GLU A 106 1.71 -29.97 -10.16
N SER A 107 0.77 -30.75 -10.69
CA SER A 107 -0.64 -30.73 -10.30
C SER A 107 -0.93 -31.39 -8.94
N GLY A 108 0.06 -31.43 -8.03
CA GLY A 108 -0.05 -32.12 -6.73
C GLY A 108 -0.93 -31.41 -5.70
N HIS A 109 -1.43 -30.21 -6.00
CA HIS A 109 -2.31 -29.45 -5.11
C HIS A 109 -3.78 -29.65 -5.48
N GLU A 110 -4.33 -30.80 -5.11
CA GLU A 110 -5.78 -31.04 -5.10
C GLU A 110 -6.38 -30.45 -3.82
N GLY A 111 -6.78 -29.19 -3.86
CA GLY A 111 -7.43 -28.56 -2.71
C GLY A 111 -8.38 -27.46 -3.12
N ARG A 112 -9.69 -27.71 -2.98
CA ARG A 112 -10.69 -26.64 -3.08
C ARG A 112 -10.56 -25.73 -1.85
N PHE A 113 -10.34 -24.45 -2.11
CA PHE A 113 -10.27 -23.41 -1.08
C PHE A 113 -11.37 -22.36 -1.27
N LEU A 114 -11.73 -21.71 -0.17
CA LEU A 114 -12.55 -20.51 -0.15
C LEU A 114 -11.67 -19.32 0.23
N LEU A 115 -11.63 -18.31 -0.63
CA LEU A 115 -11.13 -16.99 -0.27
C LEU A 115 -12.16 -16.29 0.63
N SER A 116 -11.70 -15.81 1.76
CA SER A 116 -12.51 -15.05 2.71
C SER A 116 -11.71 -13.86 3.22
N TYR A 117 -12.41 -12.89 3.78
CA TYR A 117 -11.77 -11.74 4.40
C TYR A 117 -12.46 -11.39 5.72
N ARG A 118 -11.75 -10.60 6.54
CA ARG A 118 -12.30 -9.97 7.74
C ARG A 118 -11.68 -8.61 7.96
N ASP A 119 -12.52 -7.65 8.31
CA ASP A 119 -12.12 -6.29 8.61
C ASP A 119 -12.07 -6.03 10.12
N TYR A 120 -11.09 -5.23 10.52
CA TYR A 120 -10.92 -4.71 11.86
C TYR A 120 -10.83 -3.19 11.76
N ALA A 121 -11.94 -2.54 12.09
CA ALA A 121 -12.01 -1.10 12.25
C ALA A 121 -11.76 -0.72 13.72
N PRO A 122 -11.07 0.40 13.97
CA PRO A 122 -10.89 0.90 15.33
C PRO A 122 -12.24 1.25 15.96
N TYR A 123 -12.46 0.94 17.24
CA TYR A 123 -13.65 1.44 17.93
C TYR A 123 -13.39 2.82 18.52
N LEU A 124 -14.45 3.63 18.61
CA LEU A 124 -14.42 4.86 19.40
C LEU A 124 -14.63 4.48 20.87
N ASP A 125 -13.70 4.86 21.75
CA ASP A 125 -13.89 4.65 23.18
C ASP A 125 -15.02 5.55 23.70
N ARG A 126 -16.20 4.95 23.90
CA ARG A 126 -17.39 5.66 24.39
C ARG A 126 -17.28 6.06 25.86
N LYS A 127 -16.28 5.58 26.60
CA LYS A 127 -16.12 5.91 28.03
C LYS A 127 -15.77 7.37 28.24
N ASN A 128 -15.07 8.00 27.29
CA ASN A 128 -14.70 9.40 27.38
C ASN A 128 -15.50 10.24 26.36
N ARG A 129 -16.59 10.87 26.80
CA ARG A 129 -17.41 11.75 25.92
C ARG A 129 -16.62 12.94 25.34
N PHE A 130 -15.48 13.28 25.95
CA PHE A 130 -14.64 14.41 25.55
C PHE A 130 -13.36 14.00 24.82
N SER A 131 -12.93 12.74 24.94
CA SER A 131 -11.79 12.24 24.19
C SER A 131 -12.25 11.40 23.00
N ARG A 132 -11.75 11.75 21.82
CA ARG A 132 -11.98 10.99 20.59
C ARG A 132 -10.85 9.98 20.41
N ASP A 133 -10.62 9.20 21.45
CA ASP A 133 -9.62 8.14 21.40
C ASP A 133 -10.22 6.97 20.63
N TYR A 134 -9.57 6.65 19.54
CA TYR A 134 -9.85 5.46 18.75
C TYR A 134 -8.88 4.37 19.20
N ASP A 135 -9.32 3.12 19.09
CA ASP A 135 -8.40 1.98 19.22
C ASP A 135 -7.14 2.22 18.37
N ASP A 136 -5.98 2.01 18.98
CA ASP A 136 -4.72 2.10 18.26
C ASP A 136 -4.43 0.82 17.44
N VAL A 137 -3.28 0.80 16.78
CA VAL A 137 -2.84 -0.37 16.00
C VAL A 137 -2.63 -1.60 16.87
N THR A 138 -2.19 -1.42 18.10
CA THR A 138 -1.91 -2.49 19.05
C THR A 138 -3.20 -3.23 19.38
N VAL A 139 -4.25 -2.49 19.74
CA VAL A 139 -5.58 -3.04 20.04
C VAL A 139 -6.17 -3.77 18.83
N LEU A 140 -6.01 -3.22 17.62
CA LEU A 140 -6.45 -3.88 16.40
C LEU A 140 -5.69 -5.18 16.12
N MET A 141 -4.37 -5.18 16.34
CA MET A 141 -3.53 -6.37 16.19
C MET A 141 -3.83 -7.43 17.24
N GLU A 142 -4.14 -7.05 18.48
CA GLU A 142 -4.59 -7.96 19.53
C GLU A 142 -5.92 -8.62 19.17
N ARG A 143 -6.90 -7.85 18.67
CA ARG A 143 -8.18 -8.40 18.18
C ARG A 143 -7.98 -9.36 17.01
N LEU A 144 -7.11 -9.02 16.07
CA LEU A 144 -6.75 -9.89 14.95
C LEU A 144 -6.12 -11.21 15.44
N ASN A 145 -5.09 -11.12 16.29
CA ASN A 145 -4.40 -12.30 16.81
C ASN A 145 -5.31 -13.15 17.70
N GLY A 146 -6.16 -12.53 18.52
CA GLY A 146 -7.17 -13.24 19.33
C GLY A 146 -8.16 -13.99 18.44
N TYR A 147 -8.63 -13.38 17.35
CA TYR A 147 -9.46 -14.08 16.38
C TYR A 147 -8.74 -15.28 15.76
N LEU A 148 -7.50 -15.09 15.28
CA LEU A 148 -6.73 -16.17 14.66
C LEU A 148 -6.44 -17.32 15.63
N ALA A 149 -6.12 -17.01 16.89
CA ALA A 149 -5.91 -18.00 17.94
C ALA A 149 -7.19 -18.78 18.29
N SER A 150 -8.37 -18.14 18.18
CA SER A 150 -9.66 -18.75 18.48
C SER A 150 -10.23 -19.61 17.35
N ARG A 151 -9.69 -19.54 16.13
CA ARG A 151 -10.25 -20.29 14.99
C ARG A 151 -9.93 -21.78 15.11
N THR A 152 -10.96 -22.60 14.92
CA THR A 152 -10.85 -24.06 14.83
C THR A 152 -10.49 -24.54 13.43
N SER A 153 -10.85 -23.80 12.39
CA SER A 153 -10.59 -24.16 10.99
C SER A 153 -9.18 -23.80 10.55
N LEU A 154 -8.51 -24.71 9.83
CA LEU A 154 -7.24 -24.46 9.16
C LEU A 154 -7.41 -23.36 8.09
N ALA A 155 -6.95 -22.15 8.41
CA ALA A 155 -6.98 -21.01 7.50
C ALA A 155 -5.57 -20.54 7.19
N ARG A 156 -5.19 -20.52 5.91
CA ARG A 156 -3.92 -19.91 5.47
C ARG A 156 -4.15 -18.41 5.27
N ILE A 157 -3.46 -17.58 6.04
CA ILE A 157 -3.47 -16.13 5.81
C ILE A 157 -2.78 -15.85 4.48
N VAL A 158 -3.48 -15.17 3.58
CA VAL A 158 -2.94 -14.78 2.27
C VAL A 158 -2.30 -13.41 2.36
N SER A 159 -3.01 -12.46 2.97
CA SER A 159 -2.52 -11.10 3.14
C SER A 159 -3.23 -10.40 4.26
N VAL A 160 -2.53 -9.45 4.88
CA VAL A 160 -3.10 -8.47 5.80
C VAL A 160 -2.80 -7.11 5.20
N GLN A 161 -3.81 -6.27 5.11
CA GLN A 161 -3.73 -4.98 4.45
C GLN A 161 -4.27 -3.88 5.34
N THR A 162 -3.57 -2.75 5.33
CA THR A 162 -4.09 -1.49 5.80
C THR A 162 -4.90 -0.85 4.66
N VAL A 163 -6.18 -0.56 4.89
CA VAL A 163 -7.10 0.00 3.89
C VAL A 163 -7.72 1.29 4.43
N ASP A 164 -7.73 2.35 3.64
CA ASP A 164 -8.41 3.60 4.01
C ASP A 164 -9.89 3.55 3.55
N THR A 165 -10.82 3.73 4.48
CA THR A 165 -12.27 3.73 4.24
C THR A 165 -12.87 5.08 4.65
N PRO A 166 -13.67 5.75 3.80
CA PRO A 166 -14.28 7.02 4.20
C PRO A 166 -15.24 6.81 5.37
N MET A 167 -15.20 7.72 6.33
CA MET A 167 -16.16 7.79 7.42
C MET A 167 -17.42 8.49 6.92
N SER A 168 -18.59 7.95 7.25
CA SER A 168 -19.84 8.67 7.10
C SER A 168 -20.11 9.50 8.36
N GLY A 169 -20.60 10.73 8.19
CA GLY A 169 -20.87 11.64 9.31
C GLY A 169 -19.66 12.46 9.79
N MET A 170 -19.95 13.54 10.53
CA MET A 170 -18.91 14.42 11.09
C MET A 170 -18.46 14.01 12.51
N VAL A 171 -19.34 13.35 13.26
CA VAL A 171 -19.22 13.13 14.71
C VAL A 171 -19.11 11.65 15.07
N GLU A 172 -19.86 10.77 14.40
CA GLU A 172 -19.83 9.34 14.65
C GLU A 172 -18.94 8.64 13.62
N MET A 173 -18.14 7.67 14.08
CA MET A 173 -17.38 6.82 13.18
C MET A 173 -18.30 5.70 12.68
N ASP A 174 -19.10 6.02 11.67
CA ASP A 174 -19.84 5.02 10.90
C ASP A 174 -19.05 4.71 9.63
N VAL A 175 -18.30 3.61 9.69
CA VAL A 175 -17.38 3.15 8.65
C VAL A 175 -17.93 1.87 8.06
N ASP A 176 -18.58 2.00 6.91
CA ASP A 176 -18.99 0.87 6.10
C ASP A 176 -17.77 0.34 5.32
N THR A 177 -17.12 -0.67 5.87
CA THR A 177 -15.95 -1.31 5.27
C THR A 177 -16.31 -2.13 4.03
N ASP A 178 -17.57 -2.58 3.92
CA ASP A 178 -18.07 -3.42 2.85
C ASP A 178 -18.60 -2.62 1.66
N LYS A 179 -18.84 -1.32 1.83
CA LYS A 179 -19.19 -0.43 0.73
C LYS A 179 -18.11 -0.41 -0.35
N SER A 180 -18.49 -0.84 -1.55
CA SER A 180 -17.59 -0.87 -2.69
C SER A 180 -17.43 0.49 -3.38
N ARG A 181 -18.43 1.36 -3.35
CA ARG A 181 -18.30 2.69 -3.96
C ARG A 181 -17.78 3.72 -2.96
N LEU A 182 -16.62 4.27 -3.26
CA LEU A 182 -16.03 5.39 -2.54
C LEU A 182 -16.27 6.68 -3.31
N THR A 183 -16.82 7.68 -2.64
CA THR A 183 -16.98 9.03 -3.22
C THR A 183 -16.14 10.00 -2.42
N PHE A 184 -15.39 10.83 -3.12
CA PHE A 184 -14.50 11.83 -2.56
C PHE A 184 -14.98 13.21 -3.02
N ASN A 185 -15.34 14.06 -2.07
CA ASN A 185 -15.65 15.46 -2.35
C ASN A 185 -14.34 16.24 -2.27
N GLN A 186 -13.88 16.81 -3.38
CA GLN A 186 -12.58 17.50 -3.41
C GLN A 186 -12.59 18.83 -2.63
N HIS A 187 -13.78 19.44 -2.47
CA HIS A 187 -14.02 20.63 -1.63
C HIS A 187 -14.49 20.32 -0.20
N GLY A 188 -14.68 19.03 0.12
CA GLY A 188 -15.18 18.60 1.42
C GLY A 188 -14.07 18.00 2.27
N TYR A 189 -14.17 18.20 3.59
CA TYR A 189 -13.39 17.42 4.56
C TYR A 189 -13.89 15.97 4.55
N THR A 190 -13.35 15.14 3.65
CA THR A 190 -13.60 13.69 3.71
C THR A 190 -12.65 13.12 4.75
N LYS A 191 -13.19 12.60 5.86
CA LYS A 191 -12.41 11.85 6.85
C LYS A 191 -12.36 10.39 6.41
N TYR A 192 -11.20 9.77 6.57
CA TYR A 192 -11.00 8.33 6.36
C TYR A 192 -10.64 7.69 7.68
N CYS A 193 -11.22 6.53 7.91
CA CYS A 193 -10.78 5.58 8.90
C CYS A 193 -9.88 4.55 8.21
N ARG A 194 -8.69 4.37 8.73
CA ARG A 194 -7.82 3.26 8.34
C ARG A 194 -8.34 1.99 9.02
N ILE A 195 -8.36 0.87 8.32
CA ILE A 195 -8.77 -0.43 8.88
C ILE A 195 -7.70 -1.48 8.57
N LEU A 196 -7.70 -2.58 9.30
CA LEU A 196 -6.96 -3.78 8.91
C LEU A 196 -7.92 -4.76 8.23
N ARG A 197 -7.60 -5.17 7.01
CA ARG A 197 -8.33 -6.20 6.26
C ARG A 197 -7.44 -7.42 6.12
N VAL A 198 -7.94 -8.58 6.53
CA VAL A 198 -7.21 -9.85 6.48
C VAL A 198 -7.88 -10.77 5.49
N PHE A 199 -7.14 -11.21 4.48
CA PHE A 199 -7.55 -12.24 3.53
C PHE A 199 -6.98 -13.59 3.95
N PHE A 200 -7.81 -14.63 3.89
CA PHE A 200 -7.41 -15.99 4.24
C PHE A 200 -8.10 -17.02 3.35
N LEU A 201 -7.46 -18.17 3.18
CA LEU A 201 -7.98 -19.32 2.45
C LEU A 201 -8.41 -20.39 3.44
N THR A 202 -9.64 -20.86 3.31
CA THR A 202 -10.18 -21.99 4.08
C THR A 202 -10.28 -23.21 3.16
N HIS A 203 -9.66 -24.33 3.53
CA HIS A 203 -9.72 -25.56 2.74
C HIS A 203 -10.96 -26.38 3.11
N TYR A 204 -11.72 -26.85 2.11
CA TYR A 204 -12.99 -27.57 2.34
C TYR A 204 -12.81 -29.04 2.69
N HIS A 205 -11.76 -29.68 2.19
CA HIS A 205 -11.52 -31.10 2.42
C HIS A 205 -10.03 -31.39 2.40
N ARG A 206 -9.48 -31.62 3.59
CA ARG A 206 -8.31 -32.47 3.71
C ARG A 206 -8.57 -33.37 4.90
N ASN A 207 -8.90 -34.64 4.62
CA ASN A 207 -8.78 -35.74 5.59
C ASN A 207 -7.29 -36.02 5.92
N SER A 208 -6.41 -35.02 5.73
CA SER A 208 -4.99 -35.12 5.99
C SER A 208 -4.83 -35.05 7.49
N ALA A 209 -4.28 -36.13 8.04
CA ALA A 209 -3.75 -36.17 9.40
C ALA A 209 -3.10 -34.83 9.74
N GLU A 210 -3.57 -34.28 10.86
CA GLU A 210 -3.33 -32.94 11.36
C GLU A 210 -1.84 -32.61 11.37
N THR A 211 -1.37 -31.82 10.41
CA THR A 211 -0.15 -31.07 10.66
C THR A 211 -0.57 -29.92 11.57
N PRO A 212 -0.15 -29.87 12.85
CA PRO A 212 -0.49 -28.76 13.71
C PRO A 212 0.01 -27.48 13.05
N LEU A 213 -0.92 -26.60 12.66
CA LEU A 213 -0.54 -25.29 12.13
C LEU A 213 0.23 -24.57 13.23
N MET A 214 1.48 -24.20 12.92
CA MET A 214 2.21 -23.27 13.77
C MET A 214 1.36 -22.03 13.99
N ARG A 215 1.13 -21.69 15.27
CA ARG A 215 0.32 -20.54 15.67
C ARG A 215 1.16 -19.28 15.59
N SER A 216 1.52 -18.86 14.39
CA SER A 216 2.29 -17.63 14.23
C SER A 216 1.44 -16.41 14.60
N LYS A 217 2.01 -15.52 15.42
CA LYS A 217 1.39 -14.23 15.76
C LYS A 217 1.63 -13.27 14.61
N ILE A 218 0.60 -12.54 14.18
CA ILE A 218 0.78 -11.45 13.22
C ILE A 218 1.28 -10.21 13.96
N GLY A 219 2.38 -9.65 13.49
CA GLY A 219 2.96 -8.40 13.94
C GLY A 219 2.91 -7.31 12.87
N LEU A 220 3.12 -6.07 13.30
CA LEU A 220 3.18 -4.90 12.44
C LEU A 220 4.30 -3.99 12.91
N ARG A 221 5.10 -3.45 11.97
CA ARG A 221 6.15 -2.48 12.26
C ARG A 221 6.17 -1.36 11.22
N ASP A 222 6.19 -0.13 11.71
CA ASP A 222 6.21 1.06 10.86
C ASP A 222 7.62 1.66 10.76
N PHE A 223 7.99 2.09 9.55
CA PHE A 223 9.26 2.68 9.20
C PHE A 223 9.02 4.10 8.66
N LEU A 224 9.37 5.09 9.48
CA LEU A 224 9.28 6.49 9.11
C LEU A 224 10.53 6.94 8.35
N PRO A 225 10.41 7.83 7.35
CA PRO A 225 11.57 8.47 6.72
C PRO A 225 12.43 9.20 7.75
N LYS A 226 13.73 8.93 7.74
CA LYS A 226 14.71 9.68 8.56
C LYS A 226 15.18 10.92 7.80
N THR A 227 15.38 12.03 8.48
CA THR A 227 16.12 13.16 7.92
C THR A 227 17.61 12.87 8.00
N LYS A 228 18.30 12.80 6.86
CA LYS A 228 19.76 12.69 6.77
C LYS A 228 20.34 14.11 6.64
N GLY A 229 21.31 14.47 7.48
CA GLY A 229 22.09 15.71 7.33
C GLY A 229 22.58 16.34 8.63
N ASP A 230 23.83 16.78 8.63
CA ASP A 230 24.44 17.69 9.60
C ASP A 230 24.14 19.13 9.16
N GLY A 231 23.25 19.81 9.88
CA GLY A 231 23.07 21.28 9.91
C GLY A 231 22.61 22.02 8.65
N SER A 232 23.23 21.77 7.49
CA SER A 232 23.16 22.64 6.30
C SER A 232 22.30 22.09 5.15
N THR A 233 22.16 20.77 5.02
CA THR A 233 21.32 20.15 3.98
C THR A 233 20.50 19.00 4.57
N ARG A 234 19.33 19.32 5.13
CA ARG A 234 18.37 18.29 5.58
C ARG A 234 17.73 17.63 4.36
N ARG A 235 18.28 16.50 3.91
CA ARG A 235 17.66 15.68 2.88
C ARG A 235 16.88 14.55 3.55
N GLY A 236 15.57 14.50 3.30
CA GLY A 236 14.75 13.36 3.72
C GLY A 236 15.19 12.07 3.04
N GLU A 237 15.12 10.96 3.76
CA GLU A 237 15.21 9.61 3.22
C GLU A 237 14.15 9.40 2.12
N THR A 238 14.53 8.78 1.00
CA THR A 238 13.58 8.48 -0.09
C THR A 238 12.68 7.30 0.28
N LEU A 239 11.53 7.13 -0.38
CA LEU A 239 10.68 5.96 -0.14
C LEU A 239 11.43 4.64 -0.37
N SER A 240 12.24 4.58 -1.42
CA SER A 240 13.13 3.46 -1.72
C SER A 240 14.04 3.11 -0.53
N ASP A 241 14.71 4.12 0.03
CA ASP A 241 15.58 3.94 1.21
C ASP A 241 14.81 3.38 2.42
N VAL A 242 13.60 3.91 2.69
CA VAL A 242 12.74 3.42 3.78
C VAL A 242 12.32 1.97 3.57
N MET A 243 11.92 1.61 2.33
CA MET A 243 11.58 0.24 1.97
C MET A 243 12.77 -0.70 2.12
N TYR A 244 13.96 -0.29 1.68
CA TYR A 244 15.18 -1.07 1.88
C TYR A 244 15.44 -1.35 3.36
N ARG A 245 15.36 -0.33 4.20
CA ARG A 245 15.53 -0.49 5.65
C ARG A 245 14.47 -1.38 6.28
N ALA A 246 13.24 -1.34 5.77
CA ALA A 246 12.15 -2.20 6.22
C ALA A 246 12.40 -3.69 5.87
N VAL A 247 12.83 -3.96 4.63
CA VAL A 247 13.16 -5.32 4.17
C VAL A 247 14.41 -5.84 4.88
N ASP A 248 15.42 -5.01 5.11
CA ASP A 248 16.64 -5.35 5.86
C ASP A 248 16.32 -5.75 7.30
N TRP A 249 15.41 -5.03 7.94
CA TRP A 249 14.92 -5.41 9.27
C TRP A 249 14.24 -6.78 9.26
N CYS A 250 13.40 -7.09 8.26
CA CYS A 250 12.77 -8.41 8.16
C CYS A 250 13.80 -9.53 8.02
N HIS A 251 14.84 -9.29 7.21
CA HIS A 251 15.92 -10.24 6.97
C HIS A 251 16.79 -10.51 8.21
N THR A 252 17.05 -9.45 8.98
CA THR A 252 17.95 -9.51 10.14
C THR A 252 17.26 -9.88 11.45
N THR A 253 15.92 -9.94 11.50
CA THR A 253 15.17 -10.24 12.72
C THR A 253 14.79 -11.73 12.76
N PRO A 254 15.34 -12.53 13.68
CA PRO A 254 15.03 -13.96 13.78
C PRO A 254 13.55 -14.22 14.06
N GLY A 255 12.99 -15.24 13.40
CA GLY A 255 11.59 -15.65 13.59
C GLY A 255 10.55 -14.76 12.89
N VAL A 256 10.97 -13.67 12.25
CA VAL A 256 10.10 -12.78 11.47
C VAL A 256 10.00 -13.27 10.02
N THR A 257 8.78 -13.54 9.55
CA THR A 257 8.51 -13.80 8.13
C THR A 257 7.62 -12.70 7.56
N LEU A 258 8.08 -12.04 6.50
CA LEU A 258 7.35 -10.96 5.83
C LEU A 258 6.05 -11.50 5.22
N LEU A 259 4.92 -10.86 5.56
CA LEU A 259 3.60 -11.16 5.01
C LEU A 259 3.15 -10.10 4.00
N ASN A 260 3.37 -8.82 4.33
CA ASN A 260 3.04 -7.70 3.44
C ASN A 260 3.93 -6.48 3.71
N LEU A 261 4.14 -5.66 2.69
CA LEU A 261 4.91 -4.41 2.73
C LEU A 261 4.10 -3.30 2.06
N GLN A 262 3.66 -2.31 2.82
CA GLN A 262 2.79 -1.23 2.33
C GLN A 262 3.42 0.14 2.48
N ALA A 263 3.29 0.99 1.45
CA ALA A 263 3.62 2.40 1.55
C ALA A 263 2.34 3.21 1.82
N LEU A 264 2.33 3.94 2.93
CA LEU A 264 1.13 4.59 3.45
C LEU A 264 1.36 6.08 3.70
N PRO A 265 0.33 6.93 3.50
CA PRO A 265 0.39 8.33 3.92
C PRO A 265 0.45 8.50 5.43
N LEU A 266 1.26 9.46 5.85
CA LEU A 266 1.25 10.06 7.17
C LEU A 266 1.12 11.58 7.06
N LYS A 267 0.18 12.16 7.81
CA LYS A 267 0.02 13.61 7.90
C LYS A 267 1.19 14.22 8.69
N SER A 268 1.90 15.20 8.11
CA SER A 268 2.98 15.96 8.73
C SER A 268 2.53 16.59 10.05
N GLY A 269 3.43 16.62 11.03
CA GLY A 269 3.17 17.20 12.36
C GLY A 269 2.40 16.28 13.31
N ARG A 270 2.05 15.05 12.91
CA ARG A 270 1.58 14.02 13.86
C ARG A 270 2.78 13.22 14.39
N PRO A 271 2.95 13.14 15.72
CA PRO A 271 4.13 12.50 16.32
C PRO A 271 4.09 10.97 16.27
N SER A 272 2.92 10.35 16.02
CA SER A 272 2.78 8.89 16.07
C SER A 272 1.97 8.34 14.90
N VAL A 273 2.46 7.23 14.33
CA VAL A 273 1.77 6.45 13.30
C VAL A 273 0.62 5.63 13.91
N ALA A 274 0.76 5.25 15.18
CA ALA A 274 -0.21 4.45 15.93
C ALA A 274 -1.57 5.15 16.10
N THR A 275 -1.62 6.47 16.00
CA THR A 275 -2.85 7.29 16.11
C THR A 275 -3.39 7.79 14.78
N THR A 276 -2.77 7.42 13.65
CA THR A 276 -3.19 7.91 12.33
C THR A 276 -4.30 7.04 11.74
N TRP A 277 -5.37 6.86 12.51
CA TRP A 277 -6.59 6.16 12.09
C TRP A 277 -7.52 7.09 11.33
N THR A 278 -7.51 8.37 11.67
CA THR A 278 -8.24 9.39 10.93
C THR A 278 -7.31 10.11 9.96
N LEU A 279 -7.48 9.90 8.66
CA LEU A 279 -6.89 10.78 7.65
C LEU A 279 -7.94 11.80 7.26
N GLU A 280 -7.57 13.07 7.17
CA GLU A 280 -8.39 14.05 6.48
C GLU A 280 -7.92 14.10 5.04
N SER A 281 -8.85 14.18 4.10
CA SER A 281 -8.52 14.53 2.72
C SER A 281 -7.63 15.78 2.75
N PRO A 282 -6.49 15.79 2.04
CA PRO A 282 -5.49 16.85 2.14
C PRO A 282 -6.02 18.29 1.97
N GLY A 283 -7.22 18.48 1.40
CA GLY A 283 -7.67 19.77 0.91
C GLY A 283 -6.59 20.37 -0.02
N HIS A 284 -6.61 21.67 -0.22
CA HIS A 284 -5.65 22.35 -1.10
C HIS A 284 -4.18 22.36 -0.62
N LEU A 285 -3.78 21.57 0.40
CA LEU A 285 -2.46 21.65 1.05
C LEU A 285 -1.62 20.37 0.87
N PRO A 286 -1.01 20.14 -0.31
CA PRO A 286 -0.24 18.93 -0.63
C PRO A 286 1.05 18.76 0.21
N ASN A 287 1.56 19.83 0.84
CA ASN A 287 2.81 19.81 1.59
C ASN A 287 2.71 19.22 3.01
N LYS A 288 1.54 18.66 3.38
CA LYS A 288 1.28 18.15 4.74
C LYS A 288 1.32 16.63 4.85
N PHE A 289 1.92 15.92 3.89
CA PHE A 289 2.02 14.46 3.96
C PHE A 289 3.44 13.98 3.68
N THR A 290 3.85 12.98 4.46
CA THR A 290 5.01 12.12 4.20
C THR A 290 4.51 10.69 3.97
N THR A 291 5.36 9.84 3.39
CA THR A 291 5.03 8.42 3.19
C THR A 291 5.88 7.60 4.15
N PHE A 292 5.27 6.66 4.87
CA PHE A 292 5.97 5.68 5.69
C PHE A 292 5.76 4.29 5.12
N VAL A 293 6.63 3.35 5.50
CA VAL A 293 6.52 1.95 5.09
C VAL A 293 6.06 1.12 6.28
N ARG A 294 5.01 0.35 6.09
CA ARG A 294 4.47 -0.59 7.06
C ARG A 294 4.83 -2.00 6.65
N VAL A 295 5.53 -2.69 7.53
CA VAL A 295 5.79 -4.12 7.43
C VAL A 295 4.74 -4.84 8.24
N ILE A 296 4.08 -5.82 7.62
CA ILE A 296 3.23 -6.78 8.31
C ILE A 296 3.92 -8.13 8.20
N PHE A 297 4.06 -8.82 9.33
CA PHE A 297 4.87 -10.01 9.43
C PHE A 297 4.21 -11.06 10.32
N THR A 298 4.70 -12.28 10.24
CA THR A 298 4.40 -13.35 11.20
C THR A 298 5.61 -13.58 12.08
N ASP A 299 5.38 -13.80 13.38
CA ASP A 299 6.38 -14.13 14.37
C ASP A 299 6.19 -15.58 14.82
N GLN A 300 7.25 -16.37 14.69
CA GLN A 300 7.28 -17.79 15.07
C GLN A 300 7.83 -18.04 16.48
N ASN A 301 8.24 -16.99 17.20
CA ASN A 301 8.72 -17.15 18.56
C ASN A 301 7.52 -17.34 19.50
N ASP A 302 7.08 -18.60 19.64
CA ASP A 302 5.96 -19.06 20.46
C ASP A 302 6.20 -18.86 21.99
N GLY A 303 6.27 -17.61 22.44
CA GLY A 303 6.16 -17.26 23.86
C GLY A 303 7.25 -17.82 24.79
N LYS A 304 8.38 -18.33 24.27
CA LYS A 304 9.51 -18.76 25.12
C LYS A 304 10.35 -17.60 25.67
N ALA A 305 9.99 -16.37 25.35
CA ALA A 305 10.62 -15.16 25.89
C ALA A 305 9.67 -14.44 26.84
N ASP A 306 9.44 -15.00 28.03
CA ASP A 306 8.99 -14.23 29.20
C ASP A 306 10.09 -13.27 29.73
N GLY A 307 11.20 -13.11 28.99
CA GLY A 307 12.18 -12.06 29.20
C GLY A 307 11.77 -10.82 28.40
N GLU A 308 11.24 -9.81 29.09
CA GLU A 308 11.05 -8.42 28.67
C GLU A 308 11.34 -8.15 27.18
N VAL A 309 10.37 -8.47 26.30
CA VAL A 309 10.30 -7.84 24.98
C VAL A 309 9.80 -6.42 25.21
N GLY A 310 10.69 -5.56 25.71
CA GLY A 310 10.43 -4.14 25.89
C GLY A 310 10.03 -3.52 24.54
N ASP A 311 8.86 -2.86 24.52
CA ASP A 311 8.40 -1.89 23.53
C ASP A 311 8.76 -2.15 22.05
N LEU A 312 8.63 -3.41 21.60
CA LEU A 312 8.75 -3.71 20.16
C LEU A 312 7.56 -3.15 19.35
N VAL A 313 6.49 -2.76 20.04
CA VAL A 313 5.42 -1.93 19.50
C VAL A 313 5.68 -0.50 19.96
N THR A 314 6.31 0.30 19.11
CA THR A 314 6.53 1.75 19.26
C THR A 314 7.76 2.23 20.04
N SER A 315 8.98 1.72 19.77
CA SER A 315 10.19 2.44 20.21
C SER A 315 10.45 3.70 19.33
N MET A 316 9.71 4.78 19.59
CA MET A 316 10.22 6.12 19.29
C MET A 316 10.97 6.61 20.52
N SER A 317 12.30 6.50 20.51
CA SER A 317 13.13 7.27 21.45
C SER A 317 13.13 8.73 20.98
N PRO A 318 12.56 9.69 21.73
CA PRO A 318 12.89 11.09 21.50
C PRO A 318 14.35 11.29 21.90
N GLY A 319 15.13 11.95 21.03
CA GLY A 319 16.50 12.33 21.35
C GLY A 319 16.53 13.14 22.65
N SER A 320 17.40 12.75 23.56
CA SER A 320 17.64 13.40 24.85
C SER A 320 18.05 14.86 24.65
N GLY A 321 17.09 15.78 24.80
CA GLY A 321 17.36 17.19 25.05
C GLY A 321 17.50 17.39 26.55
N SER A 322 18.71 17.74 27.00
CA SER A 322 19.00 18.13 28.36
C SER A 322 18.16 19.34 28.76
N THR A 323 17.35 19.21 29.81
CA THR A 323 16.77 20.36 30.52
C THR A 323 17.23 20.27 31.97
N GLU A 324 17.94 21.31 32.39
CA GLU A 324 18.33 21.55 33.78
C GLU A 324 17.08 21.73 34.64
N GLU A 325 16.94 20.90 35.67
CA GLU A 325 16.01 21.11 36.77
C GLU A 325 16.51 22.24 37.67
N THR A 326 15.71 23.28 37.84
CA THR A 326 15.80 24.18 39.00
C THR A 326 14.52 24.09 39.81
N ASN A 327 14.66 23.51 41.01
CA ASN A 327 13.64 23.44 42.04
C ASN A 327 13.19 24.82 42.53
N LYS A 328 11.87 25.01 42.72
CA LYS A 328 11.30 25.88 43.77
C LYS A 328 9.85 25.49 44.08
N PRO A 329 9.40 25.57 45.35
CA PRO A 329 8.13 24.99 45.79
C PRO A 329 6.96 25.99 45.81
N GLU A 330 5.76 25.40 45.71
CA GLU A 330 4.43 25.75 46.26
C GLU A 330 3.99 27.22 46.34
N GLN A 331 2.82 27.53 45.73
CA GLN A 331 1.67 28.03 46.49
C GLN A 331 0.36 27.94 45.68
N GLU A 332 -0.68 27.39 46.32
CA GLU A 332 -2.07 27.38 45.87
C GLU A 332 -2.66 28.81 45.85
N ASP A 333 -3.46 29.14 44.83
CA ASP A 333 -4.71 29.87 45.04
C ASP A 333 -5.60 29.85 43.79
N ILE A 334 -6.83 29.36 43.99
CA ILE A 334 -7.90 29.29 42.99
C ILE A 334 -8.62 30.63 42.98
N LYS A 335 -8.45 31.43 41.92
CA LYS A 335 -9.41 32.50 41.57
C LYS A 335 -9.69 32.56 40.07
N SER A 336 -10.90 32.11 39.75
CA SER A 336 -11.66 32.38 38.53
C SER A 336 -11.60 33.85 38.12
N SER A 337 -11.23 34.14 36.87
CA SER A 337 -11.53 35.40 36.20
C SER A 337 -11.70 35.19 34.69
N ARG A 338 -12.89 35.54 34.20
CA ARG A 338 -13.21 35.74 32.78
C ARG A 338 -12.26 36.78 32.19
N VAL A 339 -11.61 36.45 31.08
CA VAL A 339 -10.91 37.43 30.24
C VAL A 339 -11.54 37.44 28.85
N THR A 340 -12.12 38.59 28.52
CA THR A 340 -12.65 38.98 27.23
C THR A 340 -11.46 39.29 26.29
N LEU A 341 -11.39 38.66 25.12
CA LEU A 341 -10.36 38.96 24.12
C LEU A 341 -10.85 40.08 23.19
N THR A 342 -10.12 41.19 23.16
CA THR A 342 -10.18 42.23 22.11
C THR A 342 -9.28 41.83 20.94
N PRO A 343 -9.66 42.13 19.69
CA PRO A 343 -8.86 41.77 18.52
C PRO A 343 -7.67 42.73 18.33
N VAL A 344 -6.49 42.16 18.10
CA VAL A 344 -5.27 42.87 17.72
C VAL A 344 -5.32 43.17 16.22
N ILE A 345 -5.30 44.46 15.90
CA ILE A 345 -5.08 45.00 14.56
C ILE A 345 -3.57 44.94 14.29
N ILE A 346 -3.17 44.31 13.18
CA ILE A 346 -1.78 44.32 12.70
C ILE A 346 -1.71 45.28 11.53
N ASP A 347 -1.10 46.44 11.76
CA ASP A 347 -0.71 47.38 10.70
C ASP A 347 0.49 46.82 9.92
N SER A 348 0.40 46.90 8.59
CA SER A 348 1.50 46.61 7.67
C SER A 348 2.11 47.92 7.20
N PRO A 349 3.43 48.14 7.34
CA PRO A 349 4.06 49.29 6.70
C PRO A 349 4.36 48.97 5.23
N SER A 350 3.81 49.83 4.38
CA SER A 350 4.28 50.11 3.03
C SER A 350 5.68 50.71 3.07
N ASP A 351 6.57 50.28 2.17
CA ASP A 351 7.63 51.17 1.70
C ASP A 351 8.01 50.91 0.25
N GLU A 352 8.09 52.03 -0.46
CA GLU A 352 8.53 52.25 -1.83
C GLU A 352 10.04 51.93 -1.93
N GLY A 353 10.54 51.30 -2.99
CA GLY A 353 10.82 51.96 -4.26
C GLY A 353 12.32 52.17 -4.43
N SER A 354 12.96 51.44 -5.37
CA SER A 354 14.18 51.92 -6.02
C SER A 354 14.36 51.29 -7.40
N LYS A 355 14.48 52.20 -8.38
CA LYS A 355 14.86 51.98 -9.78
C LYS A 355 16.33 51.57 -9.86
N ILE A 356 16.67 50.63 -10.72
CA ILE A 356 18.01 50.53 -11.32
C ILE A 356 17.86 50.24 -12.82
N GLU A 357 18.72 50.93 -13.56
CA GLU A 357 18.71 51.23 -14.98
C GLU A 357 19.12 50.09 -15.91
N ASP A 358 18.61 50.18 -17.15
CA ASP A 358 19.03 49.43 -18.33
C ASP A 358 20.48 49.74 -18.72
N LYS A 359 21.26 48.69 -19.04
CA LYS A 359 22.41 48.80 -19.93
C LYS A 359 22.49 47.60 -20.87
N ASP A 360 22.15 47.90 -22.12
CA ASP A 360 22.52 47.18 -23.32
C ASP A 360 24.03 46.98 -23.42
N SER A 361 24.44 45.75 -23.70
CA SER A 361 25.69 45.49 -24.42
C SER A 361 25.55 44.21 -25.22
N GLY A 362 25.45 44.39 -26.54
CA GLY A 362 25.41 43.31 -27.51
C GLY A 362 26.72 42.53 -27.53
N SER A 363 26.62 41.23 -27.78
CA SER A 363 27.71 40.46 -28.36
C SER A 363 27.18 39.37 -29.29
N SER A 364 27.41 39.62 -30.58
CA SER A 364 27.96 38.69 -31.56
C SER A 364 27.41 37.26 -31.60
N LEU A 365 26.51 37.03 -32.56
CA LEU A 365 26.36 35.73 -33.23
C LEU A 365 27.72 35.22 -33.72
N LYS A 366 28.12 34.05 -33.22
CA LYS A 366 28.98 33.12 -33.95
C LYS A 366 28.46 31.71 -33.76
N ASP A 367 28.37 31.03 -34.89
CA ASP A 367 28.13 29.59 -35.05
C ASP A 367 28.81 28.74 -33.98
N VAL A 368 28.00 27.92 -33.30
CA VAL A 368 28.45 26.67 -32.68
C VAL A 368 27.40 25.61 -33.00
N SER A 369 27.46 25.10 -34.23
CA SER A 369 27.14 23.70 -34.48
C SER A 369 28.07 22.83 -33.64
N SER A 370 27.51 21.81 -32.98
CA SER A 370 28.14 20.81 -32.11
C SER A 370 28.19 21.14 -30.61
N LEU A 371 27.17 20.68 -29.86
CA LEU A 371 27.34 20.19 -28.49
C LEU A 371 26.40 18.99 -28.25
N PRO A 372 26.86 17.95 -27.54
CA PRO A 372 26.16 16.69 -27.30
C PRO A 372 25.24 16.82 -26.09
N GLY A 373 24.00 16.37 -26.20
CA GLY A 373 23.05 16.50 -25.10
C GLY A 373 21.68 15.90 -25.37
N VAL A 374 21.59 14.88 -26.21
CA VAL A 374 20.43 13.98 -26.22
C VAL A 374 20.77 12.84 -25.26
N ILE A 375 20.48 13.03 -23.97
CA ILE A 375 20.42 11.90 -23.05
C ILE A 375 19.20 11.10 -23.49
N ASN A 376 19.44 9.89 -24.03
CA ASN A 376 18.42 8.87 -24.14
C ASN A 376 17.89 8.57 -22.73
N VAL A 377 16.77 9.18 -22.35
CA VAL A 377 16.03 8.84 -21.13
C VAL A 377 15.09 7.67 -21.43
N ALA A 378 15.68 6.54 -21.81
CA ALA A 378 14.98 5.25 -21.92
C ALA A 378 15.08 4.41 -20.63
N GLU A 379 15.80 4.91 -19.61
CA GLU A 379 16.06 4.23 -18.33
C GLU A 379 15.77 5.12 -17.10
N ALA A 380 14.85 6.07 -17.20
CA ALA A 380 14.33 6.72 -16.00
C ALA A 380 13.53 5.70 -15.16
N GLY A 381 14.15 5.23 -14.07
CA GLY A 381 13.41 4.78 -12.90
C GLY A 381 13.43 3.29 -12.57
N GLU A 382 14.33 2.47 -13.11
CA GLU A 382 14.65 1.21 -12.42
C GLU A 382 15.49 1.55 -11.18
N THR A 383 14.86 1.55 -10.00
CA THR A 383 15.59 1.61 -8.73
C THR A 383 16.63 0.49 -8.72
N LYS A 384 17.91 0.83 -8.53
CA LYS A 384 19.02 -0.12 -8.44
C LYS A 384 18.62 -1.28 -7.53
N SER A 385 18.53 -2.49 -8.09
CA SER A 385 18.30 -3.71 -7.31
C SER A 385 19.50 -3.90 -6.37
N ARG A 386 19.31 -3.69 -5.06
CA ARG A 386 20.34 -3.97 -4.07
C ARG A 386 20.15 -5.40 -3.57
N MET A 387 21.13 -6.27 -3.82
CA MET A 387 21.14 -7.60 -3.21
C MET A 387 21.46 -7.47 -1.73
N MET A 388 20.55 -7.93 -0.88
CA MET A 388 20.87 -8.29 0.50
C MET A 388 21.08 -9.80 0.56
N SER A 389 21.72 -10.28 1.62
CA SER A 389 22.06 -11.70 1.81
C SER A 389 20.83 -12.56 2.15
N GLY A 390 19.80 -12.57 1.29
CA GLY A 390 18.56 -13.34 1.47
C GLY A 390 17.43 -12.70 0.69
N LEU A 391 16.89 -11.57 1.15
CA LEU A 391 15.75 -10.92 0.49
C LEU A 391 16.15 -10.00 -0.68
N ARG A 392 15.34 -10.00 -1.75
CA ARG A 392 15.44 -9.11 -2.91
C ARG A 392 14.20 -8.25 -3.02
N PHE A 393 14.39 -6.95 -3.23
CA PHE A 393 13.32 -5.98 -3.38
C PHE A 393 13.43 -5.26 -4.73
N LYS A 394 12.30 -5.10 -5.44
CA LYS A 394 12.22 -4.27 -6.65
C LYS A 394 10.89 -3.54 -6.75
N THR A 395 10.95 -2.31 -7.23
CA THR A 395 9.79 -1.48 -7.56
C THR A 395 9.62 -1.42 -9.07
N PHE A 396 8.40 -1.64 -9.55
CA PHE A 396 8.02 -1.52 -10.96
C PHE A 396 7.05 -0.37 -11.14
N VAL A 397 7.52 0.63 -11.87
CA VAL A 397 6.71 1.77 -12.29
C VAL A 397 6.24 1.50 -13.72
N PRO A 398 4.93 1.58 -14.03
CA PRO A 398 4.44 1.48 -15.40
C PRO A 398 5.12 2.50 -16.31
N LYS A 399 5.59 2.05 -17.47
CA LYS A 399 6.25 2.94 -18.45
C LYS A 399 5.22 3.82 -19.14
N LEU A 400 5.61 5.04 -19.53
CA LEU A 400 4.77 5.83 -20.42
C LEU A 400 4.87 5.25 -21.84
N ALA A 401 3.80 4.62 -22.32
CA ALA A 401 3.76 3.96 -23.63
C ALA A 401 3.68 4.96 -24.79
N SER A 402 2.99 6.08 -24.59
CA SER A 402 2.99 7.19 -25.54
C SER A 402 2.88 8.52 -24.82
N SER A 403 3.75 9.47 -25.17
CA SER A 403 3.66 10.84 -24.68
C SER A 403 2.33 11.49 -25.10
N PRO A 404 1.78 12.39 -24.28
CA PRO A 404 0.52 13.07 -24.59
C PRO A 404 0.62 13.83 -25.92
N ILE A 405 -0.29 13.55 -26.86
CA ILE A 405 -0.40 14.32 -28.11
C ILE A 405 -1.16 15.63 -27.79
N GLY A 406 -0.45 16.75 -27.80
CA GLY A 406 -1.00 18.09 -27.57
C GLY A 406 -1.04 18.52 -26.10
N VAL A 407 -1.39 19.80 -25.87
CA VAL A 407 -1.36 20.47 -24.54
C VAL A 407 -2.32 19.82 -23.52
N CYS A 408 -3.33 19.11 -24.00
CA CYS A 408 -4.35 18.40 -23.22
C CYS A 408 -4.34 16.88 -23.45
N GLY A 409 -3.38 16.36 -24.21
CA GLY A 409 -3.26 14.92 -24.42
C GLY A 409 -3.06 14.20 -23.09
N ARG A 410 -3.66 13.02 -22.93
CA ARG A 410 -3.32 12.12 -21.83
C ARG A 410 -2.26 11.17 -22.34
N GLY A 411 -1.13 11.11 -21.66
CA GLY A 411 -0.15 10.07 -21.93
C GLY A 411 -0.79 8.70 -21.70
N GLN A 412 -0.47 7.74 -22.56
CA GLN A 412 -0.93 6.36 -22.37
C GLN A 412 0.12 5.65 -21.52
N TRP A 413 -0.28 5.14 -20.36
CA TRP A 413 0.58 4.31 -19.53
C TRP A 413 0.56 2.87 -20.03
N GLU A 414 1.66 2.16 -19.77
CA GLU A 414 1.75 0.72 -19.85
C GLU A 414 0.55 0.10 -19.13
N SER A 415 -0.10 -0.86 -19.78
CA SER A 415 -1.20 -1.61 -19.18
C SER A 415 -0.70 -2.46 -18.01
N VAL A 416 -1.62 -2.83 -17.10
CA VAL A 416 -1.29 -3.74 -15.98
C VAL A 416 -0.68 -5.05 -16.49
N GLU A 417 -1.20 -5.61 -17.58
CA GLU A 417 -0.68 -6.83 -18.21
C GLU A 417 0.78 -6.68 -18.66
N GLN A 418 1.10 -5.58 -19.33
CA GLN A 418 2.47 -5.30 -19.78
C GLN A 418 3.42 -5.13 -18.57
N THR A 419 3.00 -4.43 -17.51
CA THR A 419 3.81 -4.32 -16.28
C THR A 419 3.98 -5.67 -15.60
N VAL A 420 2.94 -6.51 -15.55
CA VAL A 420 3.00 -7.88 -15.02
C VAL A 420 3.95 -8.77 -15.84
N ASN A 421 4.03 -8.59 -17.16
CA ASN A 421 4.99 -9.31 -17.99
C ASN A 421 6.44 -8.96 -17.64
N ARG A 422 6.75 -7.67 -17.39
CA ARG A 422 8.08 -7.24 -16.92
C ARG A 422 8.39 -7.79 -15.52
N LEU A 423 7.39 -7.82 -14.66
CA LEU A 423 7.47 -8.40 -13.33
C LEU A 423 7.81 -9.90 -13.41
N ASN A 424 7.09 -10.67 -14.24
CA ASN A 424 7.36 -12.08 -14.47
C ASN A 424 8.77 -12.33 -15.00
N SER A 425 9.27 -11.48 -15.90
CA SER A 425 10.65 -11.56 -16.38
C SER A 425 11.66 -11.41 -15.25
N TRP A 426 11.43 -10.48 -14.31
CA TRP A 426 12.31 -10.29 -13.17
C TRP A 426 12.21 -11.41 -12.13
N VAL A 427 11.00 -11.90 -11.86
CA VAL A 427 10.77 -13.06 -10.96
C VAL A 427 11.52 -14.28 -11.50
N TYR A 428 11.39 -14.55 -12.80
CA TYR A 428 12.10 -15.64 -13.49
C TYR A 428 13.63 -15.49 -13.37
N ILE A 429 14.18 -14.32 -13.69
CA ILE A 429 15.63 -14.05 -13.61
C ILE A 429 16.14 -14.18 -12.17
N SER A 430 15.31 -13.81 -11.19
CA SER A 430 15.76 -13.77 -9.81
C SER A 430 15.81 -15.13 -9.13
N GLN A 431 15.12 -16.14 -9.67
CA GLN A 431 15.10 -17.51 -9.14
C GLN A 431 14.71 -17.59 -7.65
N GLY A 432 13.90 -16.64 -7.19
CA GLY A 432 13.48 -16.54 -5.79
C GLY A 432 12.02 -16.90 -5.59
N THR A 433 11.62 -17.11 -4.35
CA THR A 433 10.21 -17.29 -3.99
C THR A 433 9.58 -15.93 -3.76
N LEU A 434 8.47 -15.62 -4.46
CA LEU A 434 7.71 -14.41 -4.18
C LEU A 434 7.13 -14.48 -2.76
N LEU A 435 7.57 -13.58 -1.89
CA LEU A 435 7.03 -13.46 -0.54
C LEU A 435 5.78 -12.59 -0.54
N THR A 436 5.86 -11.43 -1.17
CA THR A 436 4.74 -10.48 -1.22
C THR A 436 4.83 -9.55 -2.42
N ILE A 437 3.66 -9.06 -2.83
CA ILE A 437 3.49 -8.09 -3.90
C ILE A 437 2.47 -7.03 -3.47
N HIS A 438 2.84 -5.76 -3.56
CA HIS A 438 1.93 -4.69 -3.19
C HIS A 438 1.79 -3.66 -4.32
N THR A 439 0.56 -3.35 -4.69
CA THR A 439 0.22 -2.28 -5.62
C THR A 439 -0.03 -0.97 -4.84
N GLN A 440 0.91 -0.03 -4.94
CA GLN A 440 0.73 1.34 -4.44
C GLN A 440 0.20 2.23 -5.56
N LEU A 441 -0.84 3.02 -5.29
CA LEU A 441 -1.29 4.05 -6.24
C LEU A 441 -0.52 5.34 -6.02
N VAL A 442 0.29 5.72 -7.00
CA VAL A 442 1.11 6.92 -6.99
C VAL A 442 0.52 7.96 -7.94
N TYR A 443 0.46 9.21 -7.48
CA TYR A 443 0.00 10.33 -8.30
C TYR A 443 1.05 10.70 -9.34
N THR A 444 0.65 10.82 -10.61
CA THR A 444 1.52 11.31 -11.68
C THR A 444 0.95 12.59 -12.27
N ARG A 445 1.84 13.54 -12.58
CA ARG A 445 1.48 14.79 -13.27
C ARG A 445 1.72 14.57 -14.76
N GLY A 446 0.66 14.55 -15.57
CA GLY A 446 0.71 14.21 -17.00
C GLY A 446 1.46 15.17 -17.94
N ARG A 447 2.40 15.99 -17.44
CA ARG A 447 3.19 16.93 -18.26
C ARG A 447 4.68 16.60 -18.40
N ARG A 448 5.20 15.54 -17.78
CA ARG A 448 6.60 15.09 -17.98
C ARG A 448 6.69 13.57 -17.87
N ASP A 449 7.65 13.00 -18.60
CA ASP A 449 8.00 11.57 -18.61
C ASP A 449 8.57 11.06 -17.26
N GLU A 450 8.51 11.87 -16.21
CA GLU A 450 9.05 11.59 -14.88
C GLU A 450 7.91 11.18 -13.94
N VAL A 451 7.73 9.86 -13.77
CA VAL A 451 7.14 9.36 -12.53
C VAL A 451 8.25 9.42 -11.49
N GLU A 452 8.27 10.48 -10.67
CA GLU A 452 9.05 10.42 -9.43
C GLU A 452 8.34 9.45 -8.47
N ALA A 453 8.58 8.14 -8.63
CA ALA A 453 8.11 7.13 -7.67
C ALA A 453 8.61 7.43 -6.25
N GLU A 454 9.74 8.14 -6.14
CA GLU A 454 10.31 8.61 -4.87
C GLU A 454 9.63 9.88 -4.33
N ALA A 455 9.05 10.71 -5.20
CA ALA A 455 8.24 11.85 -4.82
C ALA A 455 6.76 11.49 -4.91
N VAL A 456 6.32 10.63 -3.98
CA VAL A 456 4.90 10.51 -3.63
C VAL A 456 4.47 11.82 -2.94
N ARG A 457 4.50 12.92 -3.68
CA ARG A 457 3.84 14.15 -3.27
C ARG A 457 2.36 13.90 -3.47
N TRP A 458 1.60 14.03 -2.40
CA TRP A 458 0.14 13.96 -2.37
C TRP A 458 -0.46 15.16 -3.11
N ALA A 459 -0.17 15.28 -4.41
CA ALA A 459 -0.66 16.34 -5.28
C ALA A 459 -1.99 15.90 -5.90
N ARG A 460 -3.04 15.75 -5.08
CA ARG A 460 -4.42 15.43 -5.50
C ARG A 460 -5.14 16.57 -6.26
N HIS A 461 -4.43 17.60 -6.71
CA HIS A 461 -5.04 18.91 -7.01
C HIS A 461 -4.53 19.59 -8.27
N LEU A 462 -3.91 18.85 -9.20
CA LEU A 462 -3.49 19.41 -10.49
C LEU A 462 -4.38 18.87 -11.60
N ALA A 463 -5.01 19.77 -12.36
CA ALA A 463 -5.77 19.39 -13.55
C ALA A 463 -4.90 18.54 -14.49
N GLY A 464 -5.40 17.36 -14.87
CA GLY A 464 -4.65 16.39 -15.68
C GLY A 464 -3.75 15.43 -14.90
N ALA A 465 -3.80 15.43 -13.57
CA ALA A 465 -3.20 14.37 -12.76
C ALA A 465 -4.02 13.08 -12.81
N GLY A 466 -3.37 11.96 -12.55
CA GLY A 466 -4.06 10.71 -12.24
C GLY A 466 -3.18 9.78 -11.43
N GLN A 467 -3.70 8.61 -11.10
CA GLN A 467 -2.98 7.62 -10.30
C GLN A 467 -2.51 6.46 -11.18
N VAL A 468 -1.28 6.04 -10.96
CA VAL A 468 -0.66 4.88 -11.61
C VAL A 468 -0.31 3.85 -10.53
N GLY A 469 -0.59 2.57 -10.83
CA GLY A 469 -0.24 1.45 -9.94
C GLY A 469 1.25 1.12 -10.02
N VAL A 470 2.00 1.43 -8.97
CA VAL A 470 3.39 1.03 -8.76
C VAL A 470 3.42 -0.28 -8.00
N PHE A 471 4.19 -1.26 -8.48
CA PHE A 471 4.26 -2.59 -7.88
C PHE A 471 5.55 -2.74 -7.08
N HIS A 472 5.42 -3.10 -5.81
CA HIS A 472 6.53 -3.41 -4.92
C HIS A 472 6.59 -4.91 -4.70
N LEU A 473 7.74 -5.51 -5.01
CA LEU A 473 7.94 -6.95 -4.89
C LEU A 473 9.06 -7.25 -3.92
N VAL A 474 8.81 -8.21 -3.03
CA VAL A 474 9.84 -8.80 -2.18
C VAL A 474 9.89 -10.29 -2.47
N MET A 475 11.09 -10.79 -2.74
CA MET A 475 11.36 -12.22 -2.92
C MET A 475 12.42 -12.68 -1.94
N ASP A 476 12.33 -13.95 -1.59
CA ASP A 476 13.43 -14.66 -0.95
C ASP A 476 14.38 -15.20 -2.03
N GLY A 477 15.63 -14.73 -1.97
CA GLY A 477 16.73 -15.09 -2.85
C GLY A 477 17.61 -16.21 -2.30
N GLY A 478 17.22 -16.86 -1.20
CA GLY A 478 17.72 -18.17 -0.84
C GLY A 478 17.71 -19.08 -2.06
N ARG A 479 18.83 -19.77 -2.34
CA ARG A 479 18.89 -20.71 -3.47
C ARG A 479 17.67 -21.61 -3.34
N CYS A 480 16.81 -21.58 -4.37
CA CYS A 480 15.68 -22.47 -4.47
C CYS A 480 16.25 -23.90 -4.54
N THR A 481 16.54 -24.50 -3.40
CA THR A 481 16.73 -25.93 -3.30
C THR A 481 15.33 -26.49 -3.41
N THR A 482 14.84 -26.63 -4.63
CA THR A 482 13.71 -27.51 -4.96
C THR A 482 14.09 -28.99 -4.76
N ALA A 483 14.97 -29.28 -3.80
CA ALA A 483 14.97 -30.56 -3.11
C ALA A 483 13.87 -30.45 -2.06
N PHE A 484 12.65 -30.79 -2.45
CA PHE A 484 11.74 -31.42 -1.50
C PHE A 484 12.56 -32.48 -0.75
N PRO A 485 12.55 -32.55 0.58
CA PRO A 485 13.04 -33.75 1.23
C PRO A 485 12.18 -34.87 0.65
N SER A 486 12.79 -35.76 -0.13
CA SER A 486 12.18 -37.04 -0.43
C SER A 486 11.75 -37.60 0.91
N ALA A 487 10.49 -38.02 0.99
CA ALA A 487 10.03 -38.80 2.13
C ALA A 487 10.91 -40.07 2.19
N VAL A 488 12.00 -39.99 2.94
CA VAL A 488 12.81 -41.14 3.31
C VAL A 488 12.02 -41.83 4.42
N SER A 489 11.21 -42.79 4.02
CA SER A 489 11.13 -44.05 4.74
C SER A 489 10.51 -45.11 3.82
N ASP A 490 11.36 -45.92 3.20
CA ASP A 490 11.17 -47.35 3.35
C ASP A 490 12.53 -48.02 3.53
N ALA A 491 12.67 -48.55 4.76
CA ALA A 491 13.79 -49.33 5.20
C ALA A 491 13.62 -50.76 4.68
N SER A 492 14.32 -51.11 3.60
CA SER A 492 14.86 -52.46 3.42
C SER A 492 15.65 -52.50 2.12
N SER A 493 16.98 -52.40 2.20
CA SER A 493 17.91 -53.04 1.25
C SER A 493 19.33 -52.84 1.76
N SER A 494 19.79 -53.81 2.54
CA SER A 494 21.20 -54.14 2.70
C SER A 494 21.85 -54.33 1.34
N CYS A 495 22.84 -53.50 0.99
CA CYS A 495 23.81 -53.84 -0.03
C CYS A 495 25.22 -53.61 0.52
N VAL A 496 25.93 -54.72 0.66
CA VAL A 496 27.35 -54.85 0.98
C VAL A 496 28.14 -54.23 -0.16
N ILE A 497 29.11 -53.38 0.17
CA ILE A 497 30.11 -52.87 -0.78
C ILE A 497 31.33 -53.77 -0.68
N LEU A 498 31.71 -54.38 -1.80
CA LEU A 498 33.09 -54.73 -2.13
C LEU A 498 33.72 -53.56 -2.89
#